data_AF-A0AAW6I031-F1
#
_entry.id   AF-A0AAW6I031-F1
#
_cell.length_a   1.000
_cell.length_b   1.000
_cell.length_c   1.000
_cell.angle_alpha   90.00
_cell.angle_beta   90.00
_cell.angle_gamma   90.00
#
_symmetry.space_group_name_H-M   'P 1'
#
loop_
_entity.id
_entity.type
_entity.pdbx_description
1 polymer ?
#
loop_
_entity_poly.entity_id
_entity_poly.type
_entity_poly.pdbx_seq_one_letter_code
_entity_poly.pdbx_strand_id
1 'polypeptide(L)'
;MAGIANNPNSPRQKMINLMYLVFIAMMALNVSSEVLDGFELVEGSLRTSIDNTSTRNEIVTEELKAYYQTNPEKVREWYEKGTKVKQASDSLYNYVQDLKVRIAQIADGKDADVNNIDHKDDLEAASRVMLSPVSGEGKKLRQSIEKYRTLMGEMVEDSAKTRIIEASLSTTPPHKAGINTRTWEEALFENMPVAAAVTLLTKLQSDIRYAEGEVLSNLLSSVDMRDYRVNQITAQVIPESQIVMRGSQYKANIVLSAVDSTKRPTVYVNGKELPYDANGMFTAVAGTPGTYPVKGYIEMPGSDGSVMRREFESEYFVTEPSATVAPMLMNVLYAGIANPIRIAVPGVPSGNVTATMTNGTLVRKGDQWEARPTTVGTDAIVSVHAKMADGRSVEMAKTTFRVRALPDPMPFIEYKDQNGNMRKFRGGQFSKRNLVEADGIQAAIDDDLLNVPFKVLSFELTFYDSMGNIIPEVTQGNQFSQRQKDYIRRLARGKRFYITHVKVLGPDNKERIIPTVEVIVN
;
A
#
# COMPACT_ATOMS: atom_id res chain seq x y z
N MET A 1 59.75 -66.73 -81.78
CA MET A 1 59.24 -66.77 -80.39
C MET A 1 60.36 -67.21 -79.48
N ALA A 2 60.85 -66.29 -78.63
CA ALA A 2 61.50 -66.61 -77.37
C ALA A 2 61.04 -65.50 -76.41
N GLY A 3 59.93 -65.77 -75.72
CA GLY A 3 59.36 -64.85 -74.76
C GLY A 3 60.31 -64.72 -73.57
N ILE A 4 60.82 -63.51 -73.35
CA ILE A 4 61.53 -63.19 -72.11
C ILE A 4 60.48 -63.27 -71.00
N ALA A 5 60.54 -64.34 -70.21
CA ALA A 5 59.71 -64.54 -69.05
C ALA A 5 59.91 -63.37 -68.09
N ASN A 6 58.86 -62.57 -67.91
CA ASN A 6 58.79 -61.54 -66.89
C ASN A 6 58.72 -62.26 -65.54
N ASN A 7 59.87 -62.52 -64.93
CA ASN A 7 59.97 -63.25 -63.67
C ASN A 7 59.56 -62.31 -62.52
N PRO A 8 58.39 -62.49 -61.88
CA PRO A 8 57.80 -61.53 -60.94
C PRO A 8 58.61 -61.32 -59.65
N ASN A 9 59.73 -62.03 -59.48
CA ASN A 9 60.63 -61.97 -58.34
C ASN A 9 62.04 -61.46 -58.68
N SER A 10 62.25 -60.83 -59.85
CA SER A 10 63.55 -60.20 -60.15
C SER A 10 63.88 -59.08 -59.13
N PRO A 11 65.15 -58.89 -58.73
CA PRO A 11 65.53 -57.84 -57.77
C PRO A 11 65.04 -56.44 -58.17
N ARG A 12 64.97 -56.17 -59.48
CA ARG A 12 64.42 -54.92 -60.05
C ARG A 12 62.92 -54.76 -59.79
N GLN A 13 62.11 -55.81 -59.95
CA GLN A 13 60.68 -55.77 -59.63
C GLN A 13 60.43 -55.67 -58.12
N LYS A 14 61.27 -56.28 -57.28
CA LYS A 14 61.20 -56.11 -55.83
C LYS A 14 61.52 -54.66 -55.41
N MET A 15 62.50 -54.02 -56.04
CA MET A 15 62.76 -52.59 -55.81
C MET A 15 61.60 -51.71 -56.29
N ILE A 16 61.02 -51.99 -57.46
CA ILE A 16 59.86 -51.23 -57.98
C ILE A 16 58.65 -51.40 -57.06
N ASN A 17 58.36 -52.63 -56.62
CA ASN A 17 57.26 -52.90 -55.69
C ASN A 17 57.50 -52.24 -54.33
N LEU A 18 58.74 -52.26 -53.82
CA LEU A 18 59.09 -51.55 -52.59
C LEU A 18 58.89 -50.04 -52.75
N MET A 19 59.33 -49.46 -53.87
CA MET A 19 59.11 -48.03 -54.15
C MET A 19 57.63 -47.68 -54.28
N TYR A 20 56.81 -48.52 -54.95
CA TYR A 20 55.36 -48.32 -55.02
C TYR A 20 54.70 -48.39 -53.65
N LEU A 21 55.12 -49.33 -52.80
CA LEU A 21 54.59 -49.49 -51.45
C LEU A 21 54.99 -48.31 -50.55
N VAL A 22 56.23 -47.84 -50.68
CA VAL A 22 56.71 -46.60 -50.03
C VAL A 22 55.96 -45.38 -50.55
N PHE A 23 55.69 -45.26 -51.85
CA PHE A 23 54.96 -44.14 -52.44
C PHE A 23 53.48 -44.14 -52.03
N ILE A 24 52.83 -45.30 -52.02
CA ILE A 24 51.46 -45.45 -51.50
C ILE A 24 51.42 -45.15 -50.00
N ALA A 25 52.42 -45.59 -49.23
CA ALA A 25 52.53 -45.26 -47.81
C ALA A 25 52.76 -43.76 -47.59
N MET A 26 53.60 -43.10 -48.39
CA MET A 26 53.80 -41.64 -48.33
C MET A 26 52.53 -40.87 -48.70
N MET A 27 51.85 -41.25 -49.79
CA MET A 27 50.57 -40.63 -50.16
C MET A 27 49.47 -40.87 -49.12
N ALA A 28 49.51 -42.00 -48.40
CA ALA A 28 48.56 -42.30 -47.34
C ALA A 28 48.89 -41.58 -46.01
N LEU A 29 50.15 -41.20 -45.79
CA LEU A 29 50.59 -40.43 -44.61
C LEU A 29 50.32 -38.93 -44.77
N ASN A 30 50.33 -38.41 -46.00
CA ASN A 30 50.01 -37.02 -46.27
C ASN A 30 48.50 -36.80 -46.39
N VAL A 31 48.02 -35.69 -45.85
CA VAL A 31 46.60 -35.31 -45.92
C VAL A 31 46.29 -34.73 -47.30
N SER A 32 45.12 -35.04 -47.86
CA SER A 32 44.68 -34.46 -49.15
C SER A 32 44.62 -32.94 -49.09
N SER A 33 45.09 -32.26 -50.14
CA SER A 33 45.06 -30.79 -50.25
C SER A 33 43.64 -30.22 -50.09
N GLU A 34 42.62 -30.90 -50.62
CA GLU A 34 41.21 -30.49 -50.49
C GLU A 34 40.73 -30.49 -49.02
N VAL A 35 41.27 -31.40 -48.19
CA VAL A 35 40.95 -31.45 -46.76
C VAL A 35 41.62 -30.30 -46.01
N LEU A 36 42.84 -29.94 -46.41
CA LEU A 36 43.58 -28.81 -45.84
C LEU A 36 42.96 -27.46 -46.22
N ASP A 37 42.48 -27.31 -47.46
CA ASP A 37 41.70 -26.14 -47.87
C ASP A 37 40.36 -26.05 -47.11
N GLY A 38 39.77 -27.20 -46.76
CA GLY A 38 38.63 -27.27 -45.86
C GLY A 38 38.90 -26.67 -44.47
N PHE A 39 40.09 -26.88 -43.91
CA PHE A 39 40.49 -26.25 -42.64
C PHE A 39 40.64 -24.73 -42.76
N GLU A 40 41.17 -24.24 -43.88
CA GLU A 40 41.29 -22.81 -44.14
C GLU A 40 39.92 -22.12 -44.23
N LEU A 41 38.93 -22.76 -44.87
CA LEU A 41 37.55 -22.25 -44.89
C LEU A 41 36.94 -22.15 -43.48
N VAL A 42 37.20 -23.15 -42.63
CA VAL A 42 36.76 -23.15 -41.22
C VAL A 42 37.47 -22.06 -40.44
N GLU A 43 38.78 -21.90 -40.63
CA GLU A 43 39.59 -20.86 -40.01
C GLU A 43 39.06 -19.46 -40.36
N GLY A 44 38.80 -19.19 -41.65
CA GLY A 44 38.27 -17.92 -42.12
C GLY A 44 36.87 -17.60 -41.55
N SER A 45 36.02 -18.62 -41.40
CA SER A 45 34.72 -18.49 -40.73
C SER A 45 34.87 -18.18 -39.24
N LEU A 46 35.79 -18.87 -38.54
CA LEU A 46 36.09 -18.59 -37.13
C LEU A 46 36.66 -17.18 -36.93
N ARG A 47 37.53 -16.71 -37.83
CA ARG A 47 38.04 -15.33 -37.81
C ARG A 47 36.93 -14.30 -37.95
N THR A 48 36.01 -14.52 -38.89
CA THR A 48 34.82 -13.67 -39.05
C THR A 48 33.96 -13.66 -37.78
N SER A 49 33.80 -14.81 -37.12
CA SER A 49 33.08 -14.91 -35.84
C SER A 49 33.80 -14.17 -34.71
N ILE A 50 35.13 -14.23 -34.67
CA ILE A 50 35.97 -13.50 -33.71
C ILE A 50 35.79 -11.99 -33.90
N ASP A 51 35.85 -11.49 -35.13
CA ASP A 51 35.71 -10.05 -35.44
C ASP A 51 34.33 -9.52 -35.00
N ASN A 52 33.27 -10.29 -35.31
CA ASN A 52 31.91 -9.97 -34.88
C ASN A 52 31.77 -9.96 -33.35
N THR A 53 32.36 -10.94 -32.68
CA THR A 53 32.28 -11.05 -31.22
C THR A 53 33.10 -9.96 -30.54
N SER A 54 34.28 -9.62 -31.08
CA SER A 54 35.12 -8.53 -30.60
C SER A 54 34.39 -7.18 -30.70
N THR A 55 33.76 -6.92 -31.86
CA THR A 55 32.95 -5.70 -32.06
C THR A 55 31.80 -5.63 -31.06
N ARG A 56 31.11 -6.76 -30.81
CA ARG A 56 30.04 -6.83 -29.80
C ARG A 56 30.57 -6.57 -28.39
N ASN A 57 31.71 -7.14 -28.01
CA ASN A 57 32.33 -6.96 -26.70
C ASN A 57 32.77 -5.50 -26.49
N GLU A 58 33.26 -4.84 -27.54
CA GLU A 58 33.60 -3.41 -27.52
C GLU A 58 32.38 -2.55 -27.24
N ILE A 59 31.23 -2.82 -27.89
CA ILE A 59 29.97 -2.09 -27.63
C ILE A 59 29.56 -2.22 -26.16
N VAL A 60 29.55 -3.44 -25.61
CA VAL A 60 29.20 -3.68 -24.19
C VAL A 60 30.17 -2.97 -23.25
N THR A 61 31.46 -2.94 -23.60
CA THR A 61 32.48 -2.25 -22.80
C THR A 61 32.29 -0.73 -22.81
N GLU A 62 31.99 -0.14 -23.96
CA GLU A 62 31.71 1.30 -24.08
C GLU A 62 30.41 1.68 -23.36
N GLU A 63 29.40 0.81 -23.36
CA GLU A 63 28.18 1.01 -22.58
C GLU A 63 28.46 1.00 -21.07
N LEU A 64 29.24 0.02 -20.59
CA LEU A 64 29.66 -0.04 -19.18
C LEU A 64 30.47 1.20 -18.76
N LYS A 65 31.30 1.72 -19.67
CA LYS A 65 32.07 2.96 -19.47
C LYS A 65 31.17 4.20 -19.43
N ALA A 66 30.13 4.26 -20.26
CA ALA A 66 29.14 5.34 -20.22
C ALA A 66 28.36 5.33 -18.89
N TYR A 67 27.97 4.15 -18.39
CA TYR A 67 27.37 4.02 -17.06
C TYR A 67 28.31 4.47 -15.95
N TYR A 68 29.60 4.14 -16.05
CA TYR A 68 30.60 4.60 -15.09
C TYR A 68 30.78 6.13 -15.10
N GLN A 69 30.76 6.76 -16.28
CA GLN A 69 30.81 8.22 -16.39
C GLN A 69 29.59 8.91 -15.77
N THR A 70 28.42 8.27 -15.86
CA THR A 70 27.16 8.80 -15.34
C THR A 70 27.04 8.59 -13.83
N ASN A 71 27.47 7.44 -13.32
CA ASN A 71 27.38 7.10 -11.90
C ASN A 71 28.63 6.34 -11.39
N PRO A 72 29.72 7.08 -11.10
CA PRO A 72 30.99 6.45 -10.71
C PRO A 72 30.89 5.63 -9.43
N GLU A 73 30.18 6.11 -8.40
CA GLU A 73 30.14 5.45 -7.09
C GLU A 73 29.53 4.05 -7.15
N LYS A 74 28.45 3.88 -7.92
CA LYS A 74 27.72 2.61 -8.04
C LYS A 74 28.38 1.64 -9.01
N VAL A 75 28.94 2.16 -10.10
CA VAL A 75 29.39 1.35 -11.26
C VAL A 75 30.88 1.00 -11.18
N ARG A 76 31.67 1.68 -10.33
CA ARG A 76 33.12 1.47 -10.20
C ARG A 76 33.52 0.00 -10.08
N GLU A 77 32.89 -0.74 -9.18
CA GLU A 77 33.23 -2.16 -8.95
C GLU A 77 33.06 -3.00 -10.22
N TRP A 78 31.95 -2.81 -10.92
CA TRP A 78 31.62 -3.54 -12.16
C TRP A 78 32.50 -3.11 -13.32
N TYR A 79 32.80 -1.82 -13.42
CA TYR A 79 33.71 -1.26 -14.42
C TYR A 79 35.14 -1.78 -14.25
N GLU A 80 35.65 -1.82 -13.00
CA GLU A 80 36.96 -2.39 -12.68
C GLU A 80 37.02 -3.88 -13.02
N LYS A 81 35.97 -4.65 -12.67
CA LYS A 81 35.84 -6.07 -13.06
C LYS A 81 35.82 -6.25 -14.57
N GLY A 82 35.02 -5.46 -15.29
CA GLY A 82 34.94 -5.51 -16.76
C GLY A 82 36.26 -5.17 -17.44
N THR A 83 36.98 -4.18 -16.91
CA THR A 83 38.33 -3.82 -17.40
C THR A 83 39.32 -4.95 -17.19
N LYS A 84 39.29 -5.60 -16.01
CA LYS A 84 40.15 -6.76 -15.70
C LYS A 84 39.84 -7.94 -16.62
N VAL A 85 38.57 -8.19 -16.94
CA VAL A 85 38.14 -9.23 -17.88
C VAL A 85 38.73 -8.96 -19.26
N LYS A 86 38.53 -7.76 -19.81
CA LYS A 86 39.07 -7.36 -21.12
C LYS A 86 40.59 -7.54 -21.20
N GLN A 87 41.33 -7.06 -20.20
CA GLN A 87 42.79 -7.19 -20.15
C GLN A 87 43.24 -8.67 -20.13
N ALA A 88 42.57 -9.53 -19.36
CA ALA A 88 42.89 -10.94 -19.31
C ALA A 88 42.59 -11.66 -20.63
N SER A 89 41.46 -11.32 -21.26
CA SER A 89 41.04 -11.86 -22.56
C SER A 89 42.02 -11.47 -23.67
N ASP A 90 42.39 -10.19 -23.75
CA ASP A 90 43.35 -9.67 -24.73
C ASP A 90 44.73 -10.30 -24.55
N SER A 91 45.19 -10.45 -23.30
CA SER A 91 46.47 -11.11 -23.01
C SER A 91 46.49 -12.56 -23.50
N LEU A 92 45.43 -13.33 -23.24
CA LEU A 92 45.38 -14.74 -23.65
C LEU A 92 45.20 -14.87 -25.17
N TYR A 93 44.33 -14.04 -25.77
CA TYR A 93 44.12 -13.99 -27.21
C TYR A 93 45.41 -13.70 -27.98
N ASN A 94 46.17 -12.68 -27.53
CA ASN A 94 47.44 -12.29 -28.15
C ASN A 94 48.51 -13.36 -27.96
N TYR A 95 48.54 -14.05 -26.82
CA TYR A 95 49.44 -15.18 -26.62
C TYR A 95 49.12 -16.33 -27.59
N VAL A 96 47.84 -16.66 -27.80
CA VAL A 96 47.44 -17.65 -28.80
C VAL A 96 47.81 -17.20 -30.21
N GLN A 97 47.69 -15.91 -30.53
CA GLN A 97 48.10 -15.36 -31.82
C GLN A 97 49.61 -15.51 -32.05
N ASP A 98 50.44 -15.22 -31.05
CA ASP A 98 51.89 -15.42 -31.10
C ASP A 98 52.24 -16.90 -31.34
N LEU A 99 51.52 -17.85 -30.72
CA LEU A 99 51.69 -19.27 -30.99
C LEU A 99 51.34 -19.65 -32.44
N LYS A 100 50.25 -19.11 -33.00
CA LYS A 100 49.90 -19.32 -34.43
C LYS A 100 51.02 -18.82 -35.35
N VAL A 101 51.55 -17.62 -35.10
CA VAL A 101 52.67 -17.04 -35.88
C VAL A 101 53.91 -17.91 -35.79
N ARG A 102 54.28 -18.38 -34.60
CA ARG A 102 55.46 -19.25 -34.42
C ARG A 102 55.31 -20.58 -35.16
N ILE A 103 54.12 -21.17 -35.14
CA ILE A 103 53.85 -22.43 -35.87
C ILE A 103 54.00 -22.20 -37.37
N ALA A 104 53.38 -21.14 -37.91
CA ALA A 104 53.51 -20.78 -39.32
C ALA A 104 54.96 -20.49 -39.70
N GLN A 105 55.73 -19.81 -38.84
CA GLN A 105 57.14 -19.51 -39.09
C GLN A 105 58.05 -20.74 -39.10
N ILE A 106 57.73 -21.79 -38.35
CA ILE A 106 58.47 -23.05 -38.40
C ILE A 106 58.18 -23.80 -39.70
N ALA A 107 56.95 -23.69 -40.22
CA ALA A 107 56.53 -24.34 -41.46
C ALA A 107 57.06 -23.62 -42.71
N ASP A 108 56.83 -22.31 -42.83
CA ASP A 108 57.08 -21.54 -44.07
C ASP A 108 58.30 -20.61 -43.99
N GLY A 109 58.89 -20.43 -42.81
CA GLY A 109 60.05 -19.56 -42.58
C GLY A 109 59.70 -18.18 -42.02
N LYS A 110 60.65 -17.24 -42.07
CA LYS A 110 60.55 -15.96 -41.31
C LYS A 110 59.42 -15.04 -41.77
N ASP A 111 59.06 -15.09 -43.04
CA ASP A 111 58.04 -14.23 -43.67
C ASP A 111 56.67 -14.93 -43.78
N ALA A 112 56.44 -15.98 -42.97
CA ALA A 112 55.20 -16.75 -42.97
C ALA A 112 53.97 -15.90 -42.65
N ASP A 113 52.90 -16.07 -43.42
CA ASP A 113 51.59 -15.50 -43.15
C ASP A 113 50.68 -16.56 -42.52
N VAL A 114 50.21 -16.29 -41.30
CA VAL A 114 49.28 -17.17 -40.57
C VAL A 114 47.97 -17.38 -41.33
N ASN A 115 47.57 -16.42 -42.17
CA ASN A 115 46.33 -16.48 -42.94
C ASN A 115 46.47 -17.22 -44.27
N ASN A 116 47.70 -17.45 -44.74
CA ASN A 116 47.99 -18.12 -46.00
C ASN A 116 49.28 -18.93 -45.86
N ILE A 117 49.14 -20.11 -45.24
CA ILE A 117 50.24 -21.04 -44.96
C ILE A 117 50.50 -21.89 -46.21
N ASP A 118 51.75 -22.00 -46.64
CA ASP A 118 52.15 -22.78 -47.81
C ASP A 118 52.29 -24.27 -47.47
N HIS A 119 53.02 -24.61 -46.40
CA HIS A 119 53.23 -26.00 -45.92
C HIS A 119 52.14 -26.42 -44.93
N LYS A 120 50.88 -26.42 -45.39
CA LYS A 120 49.69 -26.73 -44.57
C LYS A 120 49.70 -28.14 -43.97
N ASP A 121 50.35 -29.08 -44.65
CA ASP A 121 50.44 -30.50 -44.31
C ASP A 121 51.57 -30.85 -43.33
N ASP A 122 52.45 -29.90 -42.99
CA ASP A 122 53.55 -30.11 -42.06
C ASP A 122 53.04 -30.62 -40.70
N LEU A 123 53.54 -31.77 -40.26
CA LEU A 123 53.14 -32.45 -39.01
C LEU A 123 54.07 -32.13 -37.82
N GLU A 124 55.24 -31.55 -38.10
CA GLU A 124 56.31 -31.32 -37.12
C GLU A 124 56.24 -29.92 -36.51
N ALA A 125 55.86 -28.90 -37.28
CA ALA A 125 55.92 -27.51 -36.85
C ALA A 125 55.07 -27.24 -35.59
N ALA A 126 53.82 -27.72 -35.57
CA ALA A 126 52.94 -27.62 -34.41
C ALA A 126 53.51 -28.37 -33.20
N SER A 127 53.96 -29.61 -33.41
CA SER A 127 54.58 -30.45 -32.37
C SER A 127 55.83 -29.78 -31.78
N ARG A 128 56.65 -29.12 -32.60
CA ARG A 128 57.88 -28.46 -32.18
C ARG A 128 57.62 -27.22 -31.32
N VAL A 129 56.61 -26.41 -31.64
CA VAL A 129 56.24 -25.25 -30.81
C VAL A 129 55.58 -25.71 -29.51
N MET A 130 54.63 -26.64 -29.60
CA MET A 130 53.75 -26.96 -28.48
C MET A 130 54.32 -28.01 -27.53
N LEU A 131 55.08 -28.99 -28.04
CA LEU A 131 55.47 -30.20 -27.31
C LEU A 131 57.00 -30.37 -27.15
N SER A 132 57.81 -29.39 -27.59
CA SER A 132 59.27 -29.43 -27.41
C SER A 132 59.64 -29.67 -25.94
N PRO A 133 60.55 -30.63 -25.62
CA PRO A 133 60.95 -30.92 -24.24
C PRO A 133 61.58 -29.74 -23.50
N VAL A 134 62.19 -28.79 -24.24
CA VAL A 134 62.92 -27.64 -23.68
C VAL A 134 62.08 -26.36 -23.73
N SER A 135 61.28 -26.18 -24.78
CA SER A 135 60.59 -24.91 -25.08
C SER A 135 59.10 -25.08 -25.38
N GLY A 136 58.51 -26.22 -25.03
CA GLY A 136 57.11 -26.52 -25.32
C GLY A 136 56.16 -25.51 -24.68
N GLU A 137 55.37 -24.84 -25.49
CA GLU A 137 54.40 -23.83 -25.04
C GLU A 137 53.03 -24.44 -24.69
N GLY A 138 52.75 -25.69 -25.04
CA GLY A 138 51.45 -26.33 -24.84
C GLY A 138 51.03 -26.39 -23.37
N LYS A 139 51.94 -26.77 -22.48
CA LYS A 139 51.67 -26.78 -21.02
C LYS A 139 51.40 -25.38 -20.47
N LYS A 140 52.13 -24.37 -20.96
CA LYS A 140 51.95 -22.97 -20.55
C LYS A 140 50.60 -22.45 -21.04
N LEU A 141 50.23 -22.74 -22.28
CA LEU A 141 48.92 -22.41 -22.85
C LEU A 141 47.80 -23.01 -22.00
N ARG A 142 47.87 -24.30 -21.68
CA ARG A 142 46.88 -24.96 -20.83
C ARG A 142 46.73 -24.28 -19.47
N GLN A 143 47.84 -23.98 -18.80
CA GLN A 143 47.83 -23.28 -17.52
C GLN A 143 47.26 -21.86 -17.62
N SER A 144 47.52 -21.15 -18.72
CA SER A 144 46.95 -19.82 -18.97
C SER A 144 45.44 -19.89 -19.21
N ILE A 145 44.95 -20.90 -19.93
CA ILE A 145 43.51 -21.15 -20.11
C ILE A 145 42.86 -21.48 -18.75
N GLU A 146 43.48 -22.33 -17.93
CA GLU A 146 42.96 -22.69 -16.61
C GLU A 146 42.85 -21.47 -15.69
N LYS A 147 43.87 -20.61 -15.65
CA LYS A 147 43.85 -19.34 -14.91
C LYS A 147 42.76 -18.39 -15.41
N TYR A 148 42.63 -18.27 -16.74
CA TYR A 148 41.60 -17.44 -17.36
C TYR A 148 40.20 -17.95 -17.03
N ARG A 149 39.97 -19.26 -17.12
CA ARG A 149 38.71 -19.91 -16.76
C ARG A 149 38.32 -19.66 -15.30
N THR A 150 39.26 -19.81 -14.36
CA THR A 150 39.02 -19.51 -12.94
C THR A 150 38.68 -18.03 -12.74
N LEU A 151 39.42 -17.12 -13.38
CA LEU A 151 39.13 -15.69 -13.32
C LEU A 151 37.72 -15.37 -13.84
N MET A 152 37.31 -15.95 -14.96
CA MET A 152 35.97 -15.73 -15.52
C MET A 152 34.87 -16.29 -14.62
N GLY A 153 35.10 -17.44 -13.98
CA GLY A 153 34.17 -18.01 -13.00
C GLY A 153 33.98 -17.14 -11.77
N GLU A 154 35.02 -16.43 -11.30
CA GLU A 154 34.91 -15.48 -10.19
C GLU A 154 34.09 -14.23 -10.52
N MET A 155 33.92 -13.91 -11.81
CA MET A 155 33.21 -12.71 -12.27
C MET A 155 31.69 -12.93 -12.47
N VAL A 156 31.21 -14.17 -12.34
CA VAL A 156 29.82 -14.55 -12.59
C VAL A 156 29.23 -15.21 -11.34
N GLU A 157 28.17 -14.61 -10.79
CA GLU A 157 27.48 -15.17 -9.61
C GLU A 157 26.57 -16.37 -9.97
N ASP A 158 26.06 -16.40 -11.21
CA ASP A 158 25.15 -17.45 -11.67
C ASP A 158 25.90 -18.75 -11.98
N SER A 159 25.64 -19.77 -11.15
CA SER A 159 26.25 -21.10 -11.28
C SER A 159 25.95 -21.81 -12.61
N ALA A 160 24.85 -21.50 -13.29
CA ALA A 160 24.52 -22.08 -14.59
C ALA A 160 25.34 -21.45 -15.71
N LYS A 161 25.45 -20.12 -15.74
CA LYS A 161 26.30 -19.39 -16.69
C LYS A 161 27.78 -19.73 -16.51
N THR A 162 28.22 -19.84 -15.25
CA THR A 162 29.59 -20.25 -14.91
C THR A 162 29.94 -21.59 -15.52
N ARG A 163 29.05 -22.59 -15.41
CA ARG A 163 29.25 -23.92 -16.03
C ARG A 163 29.39 -23.86 -17.55
N ILE A 164 28.65 -22.98 -18.22
CA ILE A 164 28.72 -22.83 -19.68
C ILE A 164 30.10 -22.29 -20.10
N ILE A 165 30.61 -21.27 -19.39
CA ILE A 165 31.94 -20.69 -19.62
C ILE A 165 33.04 -21.71 -19.31
N GLU A 166 32.89 -22.46 -18.22
CA GLU A 166 33.86 -23.49 -17.85
C GLU A 166 33.90 -24.64 -18.85
N ALA A 167 32.76 -24.99 -19.46
CA ALA A 167 32.66 -26.02 -20.47
C ALA A 167 33.28 -25.60 -21.81
N SER A 168 33.09 -24.34 -22.24
CA SER A 168 33.67 -23.83 -23.49
C SER A 168 35.20 -23.72 -23.42
N LEU A 169 35.75 -23.44 -22.24
CA LEU A 169 37.19 -23.30 -21.97
C LEU A 169 37.80 -24.57 -21.34
N SER A 170 37.16 -25.74 -21.52
CA SER A 170 37.64 -26.97 -20.90
C SER A 170 38.97 -27.43 -21.48
N THR A 171 39.93 -27.70 -20.59
CA THR A 171 41.24 -28.28 -20.92
C THR A 171 41.30 -29.79 -20.69
N THR A 172 40.14 -30.46 -20.61
CA THR A 172 40.09 -31.93 -20.48
C THR A 172 40.52 -32.60 -21.79
N PRO A 173 41.46 -33.56 -21.77
CA PRO A 173 41.88 -34.25 -22.99
C PRO A 173 40.71 -34.99 -23.65
N PRO A 174 40.53 -34.89 -24.99
CA PRO A 174 39.48 -35.62 -25.69
C PRO A 174 39.72 -37.13 -25.57
N HIS A 175 38.71 -37.87 -25.10
CA HIS A 175 38.79 -39.34 -24.99
C HIS A 175 38.70 -39.98 -26.37
N LYS A 176 39.71 -40.78 -26.75
CA LYS A 176 39.65 -41.73 -27.86
C LYS A 176 39.68 -43.16 -27.33
N ALA A 177 38.81 -44.02 -27.85
CA ALA A 177 38.78 -45.43 -27.47
C ALA A 177 40.13 -46.10 -27.78
N GLY A 178 40.84 -46.54 -26.73
CA GLY A 178 42.06 -47.35 -26.83
C GLY A 178 43.38 -46.69 -26.39
N ILE A 179 43.43 -45.39 -26.08
CA ILE A 179 44.66 -44.71 -25.61
C ILE A 179 44.28 -43.67 -24.54
N ASN A 180 44.50 -44.00 -23.26
CA ASN A 180 43.98 -43.23 -22.11
C ASN A 180 45.04 -42.40 -21.33
N THR A 181 46.20 -42.08 -21.92
CA THR A 181 47.33 -41.46 -21.16
C THR A 181 47.91 -40.18 -21.76
N ARG A 182 47.31 -39.55 -22.78
CA ARG A 182 47.84 -38.31 -23.37
C ARG A 182 47.38 -37.08 -22.59
N THR A 183 48.28 -36.11 -22.45
CA THR A 183 47.96 -34.76 -21.95
C THR A 183 47.14 -33.98 -22.99
N TRP A 184 46.48 -32.89 -22.57
CA TRP A 184 45.62 -32.09 -23.45
C TRP A 184 46.40 -31.52 -24.63
N GLU A 185 47.61 -31.01 -24.37
CA GLU A 185 48.50 -30.49 -25.39
C GLU A 185 48.97 -31.59 -26.37
N GLU A 186 49.33 -32.79 -25.89
CA GLU A 186 49.69 -33.91 -26.77
C GLU A 186 48.52 -34.36 -27.64
N ALA A 187 47.31 -34.44 -27.07
CA ALA A 187 46.13 -34.85 -27.81
C ALA A 187 45.74 -33.90 -28.96
N LEU A 188 46.06 -32.61 -28.82
CA LEU A 188 45.69 -31.56 -29.78
C LEU A 188 46.78 -31.19 -30.78
N PHE A 189 48.06 -31.40 -30.45
CA PHE A 189 49.17 -30.88 -31.26
C PHE A 189 50.19 -31.95 -31.71
N GLU A 190 50.10 -33.19 -31.23
CA GLU A 190 51.00 -34.27 -31.66
C GLU A 190 50.59 -34.80 -33.04
N ASN A 191 51.54 -34.80 -34.00
CA ASN A 191 51.33 -35.27 -35.37
C ASN A 191 50.10 -34.63 -36.06
N MET A 192 49.85 -33.36 -35.77
CA MET A 192 48.76 -32.58 -36.35
C MET A 192 49.29 -31.68 -37.46
N PRO A 193 48.64 -31.65 -38.63
CA PRO A 193 48.96 -30.69 -39.68
C PRO A 193 48.88 -29.26 -39.17
N VAL A 194 49.76 -28.38 -39.66
CA VAL A 194 49.76 -26.95 -39.31
C VAL A 194 48.39 -26.32 -39.53
N ALA A 195 47.71 -26.61 -40.65
CA ALA A 195 46.38 -26.07 -40.91
C ALA A 195 45.36 -26.44 -39.81
N ALA A 196 45.42 -27.68 -39.31
CA ALA A 196 44.54 -28.13 -38.22
C ALA A 196 44.93 -27.48 -36.88
N ALA A 197 46.23 -27.41 -36.57
CA ALA A 197 46.71 -26.79 -35.34
C ALA A 197 46.36 -25.30 -35.26
N VAL A 198 46.55 -24.55 -36.34
CA VAL A 198 46.17 -23.14 -36.46
C VAL A 198 44.66 -22.96 -36.32
N THR A 199 43.86 -23.82 -36.96
CA THR A 199 42.39 -23.80 -36.84
C THR A 199 41.94 -24.04 -35.40
N LEU A 200 42.56 -24.98 -34.67
CA LEU A 200 42.26 -25.23 -33.26
C LEU A 200 42.60 -24.03 -32.37
N LEU A 201 43.72 -23.36 -32.63
CA LEU A 201 44.09 -22.12 -31.93
C LEU A 201 43.14 -20.96 -32.27
N THR A 202 42.68 -20.84 -33.51
CA THR A 202 41.63 -19.87 -33.89
C THR A 202 40.30 -20.19 -33.20
N LYS A 203 39.93 -21.47 -33.07
CA LYS A 203 38.75 -21.87 -32.29
C LYS A 203 38.88 -21.44 -30.83
N LEU A 204 40.05 -21.64 -30.22
CA LEU A 204 40.32 -21.19 -28.86
C LEU A 204 40.22 -19.65 -28.72
N GLN A 205 40.73 -18.89 -29.70
CA GLN A 205 40.56 -17.44 -29.76
C GLN A 205 39.07 -17.04 -29.79
N SER A 206 38.25 -17.77 -30.55
CA SER A 206 36.80 -17.58 -30.58
C SER A 206 36.15 -17.85 -29.22
N ASP A 207 36.51 -18.95 -28.55
CA ASP A 207 36.00 -19.27 -27.22
C ASP A 207 36.35 -18.20 -26.18
N ILE A 208 37.57 -17.63 -26.25
CA ILE A 208 38.02 -16.54 -25.37
C ILE A 208 37.13 -15.31 -25.54
N ARG A 209 36.89 -14.89 -26.80
CA ARG A 209 36.02 -13.73 -27.09
C ARG A 209 34.57 -13.99 -26.72
N TYR A 210 34.08 -15.20 -26.91
CA TYR A 210 32.75 -15.58 -26.47
C TYR A 210 32.60 -15.51 -24.95
N ALA A 211 33.55 -16.10 -24.21
CA ALA A 211 33.56 -16.06 -22.74
C ALA A 211 33.66 -14.62 -22.22
N GLU A 212 34.51 -13.79 -22.81
CA GLU A 212 34.61 -12.36 -22.51
C GLU A 212 33.24 -11.68 -22.64
N GLY A 213 32.54 -11.90 -23.76
CA GLY A 213 31.25 -11.28 -24.03
C GLY A 213 30.16 -11.69 -23.05
N GLU A 214 30.10 -12.97 -22.68
CA GLU A 214 29.14 -13.48 -21.69
C GLU A 214 29.39 -12.87 -20.31
N VAL A 215 30.65 -12.77 -19.89
CA VAL A 215 31.00 -12.14 -18.60
C VAL A 215 30.69 -10.65 -18.63
N LEU A 216 31.09 -9.92 -19.67
CA LEU A 216 30.80 -8.48 -19.80
C LEU A 216 29.30 -8.20 -19.81
N SER A 217 28.52 -8.99 -20.55
CA SER A 217 27.05 -8.91 -20.57
C SER A 217 26.45 -9.18 -19.18
N ASN A 218 26.99 -10.14 -18.43
CA ASN A 218 26.55 -10.42 -17.07
C ASN A 218 26.87 -9.26 -16.09
N LEU A 219 28.07 -8.69 -16.18
CA LEU A 219 28.47 -7.52 -15.39
C LEU A 219 27.56 -6.33 -15.71
N LEU A 220 27.27 -6.07 -16.99
CA LEU A 220 26.37 -5.00 -17.43
C LEU A 220 24.95 -5.20 -16.86
N SER A 221 24.39 -6.41 -16.97
CA SER A 221 23.06 -6.72 -16.43
C SER A 221 23.00 -6.53 -14.91
N SER A 222 24.11 -6.76 -14.20
CA SER A 222 24.19 -6.59 -12.75
C SER A 222 24.16 -5.11 -12.33
N VAL A 223 24.57 -4.20 -13.22
CA VAL A 223 24.44 -2.74 -13.03
C VAL A 223 22.97 -2.30 -13.14
N ASP A 224 22.28 -2.75 -14.19
CA ASP A 224 20.87 -2.45 -14.47
C ASP A 224 19.92 -3.02 -13.41
N MET A 225 20.18 -4.24 -12.91
CA MET A 225 19.29 -4.91 -11.94
C MET A 225 19.12 -4.15 -10.61
N ARG A 226 19.96 -3.15 -10.31
CA ARG A 226 19.89 -2.32 -9.09
C ARG A 226 19.19 -0.96 -9.27
N ASP A 227 18.69 -0.66 -10.46
CA ASP A 227 17.81 0.50 -10.68
C ASP A 227 16.34 0.10 -10.54
N TYR A 228 15.65 0.81 -9.63
CA TYR A 228 14.22 0.75 -9.32
C TYR A 228 13.47 -0.54 -9.67
N ARG A 229 13.56 -1.54 -8.79
CA ARG A 229 12.72 -2.74 -8.93
C ARG A 229 11.34 -2.50 -8.34
N VAL A 230 10.36 -2.35 -9.21
CA VAL A 230 8.97 -2.68 -8.85
C VAL A 230 8.92 -4.18 -8.56
N ASN A 231 8.83 -4.55 -7.29
CA ASN A 231 8.75 -5.95 -6.86
C ASN A 231 7.35 -6.32 -6.34
N GLN A 232 6.50 -5.32 -6.05
CA GLN A 232 5.13 -5.52 -5.64
C GLN A 232 4.21 -4.60 -6.45
N ILE A 233 3.29 -5.22 -7.18
CA ILE A 233 2.21 -4.53 -7.89
C ILE A 233 0.91 -4.91 -7.19
N THR A 234 0.22 -3.91 -6.66
CA THR A 234 -1.06 -4.10 -5.98
C THR A 234 -2.11 -3.18 -6.58
N ALA A 235 -3.33 -3.67 -6.77
CA ALA A 235 -4.45 -2.82 -7.13
C ALA A 235 -5.03 -2.21 -5.85
N GLN A 236 -5.21 -0.90 -5.84
CA GLN A 236 -5.77 -0.15 -4.72
C GLN A 236 -7.04 0.59 -5.16
N VAL A 237 -8.01 0.64 -4.26
CA VAL A 237 -9.26 1.38 -4.44
C VAL A 237 -9.20 2.59 -3.52
N ILE A 238 -9.26 3.79 -4.10
CA ILE A 238 -9.23 5.08 -3.39
C ILE A 238 -10.63 5.67 -3.47
N PRO A 239 -11.51 5.44 -2.47
CA PRO A 239 -12.84 6.03 -2.44
C PRO A 239 -12.80 7.52 -2.10
N GLU A 240 -13.72 8.31 -2.67
CA GLU A 240 -13.99 9.68 -2.19
C GLU A 240 -14.57 9.67 -0.77
N SER A 241 -15.43 8.68 -0.46
CA SER A 241 -15.93 8.40 0.89
C SER A 241 -16.12 6.90 1.09
N GLN A 242 -15.61 6.37 2.21
CA GLN A 242 -15.83 4.97 2.60
C GLN A 242 -17.26 4.70 3.10
N ILE A 243 -17.99 5.73 3.51
CA ILE A 243 -19.35 5.62 4.03
C ILE A 243 -20.29 6.37 3.08
N VAL A 244 -21.29 5.67 2.55
CA VAL A 244 -22.33 6.24 1.67
C VAL A 244 -23.72 5.92 2.20
N MET A 245 -24.65 6.87 2.04
CA MET A 245 -26.05 6.65 2.36
C MET A 245 -26.77 5.90 1.23
N ARG A 246 -27.84 5.18 1.59
CA ARG A 246 -28.68 4.47 0.62
C ARG A 246 -29.24 5.44 -0.42
N GLY A 247 -28.99 5.18 -1.69
CA GLY A 247 -29.43 6.04 -2.82
C GLY A 247 -28.38 7.06 -3.30
N SER A 248 -27.26 7.20 -2.58
CA SER A 248 -26.10 7.98 -3.03
C SER A 248 -25.18 7.16 -3.94
N GLN A 249 -24.47 7.82 -4.84
CA GLN A 249 -23.48 7.18 -5.72
C GLN A 249 -22.16 7.00 -4.97
N TYR A 250 -21.62 5.78 -4.98
CA TYR A 250 -20.26 5.50 -4.51
C TYR A 250 -19.27 5.80 -5.64
N LYS A 251 -18.27 6.64 -5.36
CA LYS A 251 -17.20 7.02 -6.30
C LYS A 251 -15.85 6.61 -5.73
N ALA A 252 -15.06 5.91 -6.53
CA ALA A 252 -13.72 5.50 -6.18
C ALA A 252 -12.83 5.43 -7.41
N ASN A 253 -11.57 5.86 -7.26
CA ASN A 253 -10.54 5.68 -8.26
C ASN A 253 -9.85 4.34 -8.01
N ILE A 254 -9.71 3.52 -9.06
CA ILE A 254 -8.98 2.25 -9.00
C ILE A 254 -7.63 2.47 -9.66
N VAL A 255 -6.56 2.28 -8.89
CA VAL A 255 -5.18 2.54 -9.33
C VAL A 255 -4.30 1.33 -9.10
N LEU A 256 -3.31 1.14 -9.98
CA LEU A 256 -2.23 0.18 -9.77
C LEU A 256 -1.10 0.88 -9.03
N SER A 257 -0.74 0.36 -7.86
CA SER A 257 0.38 0.80 -7.06
C SER A 257 1.55 -0.16 -7.27
N ALA A 258 2.61 0.36 -7.90
CA ALA A 258 3.88 -0.31 -8.04
C ALA A 258 4.82 0.19 -6.93
N VAL A 259 5.15 -0.66 -5.96
CA VAL A 259 6.02 -0.31 -4.83
C VAL A 259 7.28 -1.16 -4.85
N ASP A 260 8.39 -0.57 -4.42
CA ASP A 260 9.63 -1.28 -4.15
C ASP A 260 9.73 -1.63 -2.65
N SER A 261 9.58 -2.92 -2.34
CA SER A 261 9.72 -3.46 -0.99
C SER A 261 11.16 -3.43 -0.45
N THR A 262 12.17 -3.02 -1.23
CA THR A 262 13.58 -2.95 -0.79
C THR A 262 14.09 -1.53 -0.54
N LYS A 263 13.69 -0.55 -1.34
CA LYS A 263 14.03 0.87 -1.11
C LYS A 263 12.85 1.58 -0.43
N ARG A 264 13.09 2.08 0.79
CA ARG A 264 12.10 2.81 1.59
C ARG A 264 12.27 4.31 1.39
N PRO A 265 11.28 5.03 0.84
CA PRO A 265 11.35 6.48 0.74
C PRO A 265 11.12 7.14 2.09
N THR A 266 11.62 8.36 2.24
CA THR A 266 11.31 9.22 3.39
C THR A 266 9.98 9.92 3.12
N VAL A 267 9.05 9.82 4.07
CA VAL A 267 7.69 10.37 3.91
C VAL A 267 7.48 11.46 4.94
N TYR A 268 7.10 12.65 4.48
CA TYR A 268 6.72 13.77 5.32
C TYR A 268 5.21 13.98 5.25
N VAL A 269 4.53 13.98 6.39
CA VAL A 269 3.08 14.23 6.51
C VAL A 269 2.87 15.37 7.50
N ASN A 270 2.10 16.39 7.11
CA ASN A 270 1.74 17.54 7.93
C ASN A 270 2.96 18.21 8.62
N GLY A 271 4.09 18.29 7.89
CA GLY A 271 5.32 18.92 8.35
C GLY A 271 6.20 18.06 9.27
N LYS A 272 5.87 16.79 9.50
CA LYS A 272 6.68 15.84 10.27
C LYS A 272 7.08 14.63 9.43
N GLU A 273 8.32 14.19 9.62
CA GLU A 273 8.80 12.93 9.04
C GLU A 273 8.12 11.75 9.72
N LEU A 274 7.66 10.78 8.93
CA LEU A 274 7.13 9.52 9.45
C LEU A 274 8.28 8.64 9.97
N PRO A 275 8.11 7.97 11.13
CA PRO A 275 9.07 6.99 11.61
C PRO A 275 9.36 5.89 10.58
N TYR A 276 10.62 5.49 10.46
CA TYR A 276 11.05 4.48 9.50
C TYR A 276 10.37 3.11 9.71
N ASP A 277 10.07 2.77 10.96
CA ASP A 277 9.38 1.54 11.38
C ASP A 277 7.88 1.53 11.06
N ALA A 278 7.28 2.69 10.79
CA ALA A 278 5.87 2.80 10.43
C ALA A 278 5.56 2.23 9.04
N ASN A 279 6.56 1.86 8.22
CA ASN A 279 6.38 1.31 6.88
C ASN A 279 5.47 2.19 5.98
N GLY A 280 5.58 3.51 6.08
CA GLY A 280 4.75 4.45 5.33
C GLY A 280 3.30 4.58 5.85
N MET A 281 2.97 3.97 7.00
CA MET A 281 1.67 4.10 7.65
C MET A 281 1.59 5.41 8.42
N PHE A 282 0.65 6.27 8.03
CA PHE A 282 0.27 7.46 8.81
C PHE A 282 -0.88 7.12 9.75
N THR A 283 -0.71 7.41 11.04
CA THR A 283 -1.76 7.26 12.05
C THR A 283 -2.01 8.58 12.76
N ALA A 284 -3.28 8.99 12.84
CA ALA A 284 -3.72 10.14 13.63
C ALA A 284 -4.89 9.75 14.52
N VAL A 285 -4.88 10.20 15.77
CA VAL A 285 -6.01 10.03 16.68
C VAL A 285 -7.09 11.05 16.30
N ALA A 286 -8.28 10.57 15.96
CA ALA A 286 -9.43 11.41 15.65
C ALA A 286 -9.91 12.15 16.90
N GLY A 287 -9.83 13.48 16.88
CA GLY A 287 -10.24 14.37 17.98
C GLY A 287 -11.63 14.96 17.77
N THR A 288 -11.70 16.28 17.64
CA THR A 288 -12.97 17.00 17.42
C THR A 288 -13.58 16.68 16.06
N PRO A 289 -14.92 16.70 15.93
CA PRO A 289 -15.58 16.54 14.64
C PRO A 289 -15.14 17.61 13.63
N GLY A 290 -14.88 17.21 12.39
CA GLY A 290 -14.41 18.11 11.35
C GLY A 290 -13.68 17.41 10.20
N THR A 291 -13.27 18.19 9.22
CA THR A 291 -12.44 17.75 8.09
C THR A 291 -10.98 18.08 8.38
N TYR A 292 -10.10 17.10 8.26
CA TYR A 292 -8.68 17.24 8.55
C TYR A 292 -7.85 16.94 7.29
N PRO A 293 -6.99 17.88 6.85
CA PRO A 293 -6.14 17.65 5.70
C PRO A 293 -4.98 16.71 6.05
N VAL A 294 -4.59 15.91 5.06
CA VAL A 294 -3.39 15.08 5.03
C VAL A 294 -2.56 15.56 3.85
N LYS A 295 -1.62 16.46 4.12
CA LYS A 295 -0.74 17.04 3.10
C LYS A 295 0.69 16.67 3.38
N GLY A 296 1.45 16.42 2.32
CA GLY A 296 2.82 16.01 2.50
C GLY A 296 3.54 15.75 1.19
N TYR A 297 4.70 15.13 1.31
CA TYR A 297 5.48 14.70 0.17
C TYR A 297 6.30 13.47 0.49
N ILE A 298 6.58 12.70 -0.56
CA ILE A 298 7.46 11.54 -0.53
C ILE A 298 8.77 11.97 -1.20
N GLU A 299 9.88 11.75 -0.51
CA GLU A 299 11.23 11.92 -1.04
C GLU A 299 11.85 10.54 -1.27
N MET A 300 12.31 10.32 -2.50
CA MET A 300 12.98 9.11 -2.89
C MET A 300 14.34 9.46 -3.49
N PRO A 301 15.45 8.93 -2.96
CA PRO A 301 16.75 9.12 -3.57
C PRO A 301 16.81 8.42 -4.94
N GLY A 302 17.06 9.24 -5.95
CA GLY A 302 17.48 8.95 -7.31
C GLY A 302 18.59 7.90 -7.38
N SER A 303 18.61 7.08 -8.43
CA SER A 303 19.79 6.25 -8.72
C SER A 303 21.01 7.08 -9.11
N ASP A 304 20.81 8.32 -9.54
CA ASP A 304 21.79 9.35 -9.90
C ASP A 304 22.19 10.27 -8.72
N GLY A 305 21.73 9.98 -7.50
CA GLY A 305 21.96 10.82 -6.32
C GLY A 305 21.07 12.08 -6.24
N SER A 306 20.21 12.33 -7.24
CA SER A 306 19.16 13.34 -7.14
C SER A 306 18.08 12.90 -6.14
N VAL A 307 17.24 13.81 -5.63
CA VAL A 307 16.08 13.42 -4.81
C VAL A 307 14.80 13.69 -5.59
N MET A 308 14.07 12.62 -5.89
CA MET A 308 12.76 12.70 -6.50
C MET A 308 11.72 13.00 -5.42
N ARG A 309 11.09 14.17 -5.52
CA ARG A 309 9.99 14.57 -4.65
C ARG A 309 8.64 14.45 -5.36
N ARG A 310 7.65 13.89 -4.65
CA ARG A 310 6.25 13.83 -5.08
C ARG A 310 5.33 14.27 -3.97
N GLU A 311 4.55 15.32 -4.24
CA GLU A 311 3.61 15.89 -3.28
C GLU A 311 2.29 15.11 -3.32
N PHE A 312 1.63 15.02 -2.17
CA PHE A 312 0.30 14.47 -2.05
C PHE A 312 -0.56 15.34 -1.14
N GLU A 313 -1.85 15.37 -1.47
CA GLU A 313 -2.87 16.05 -0.70
C GLU A 313 -4.12 15.17 -0.66
N SER A 314 -4.64 14.96 0.54
CA SER A 314 -5.87 14.23 0.82
C SER A 314 -6.51 14.80 2.09
N GLU A 315 -7.64 14.24 2.51
CA GLU A 315 -8.34 14.63 3.73
C GLU A 315 -9.04 13.43 4.38
N TYR A 316 -9.25 13.49 5.69
CA TYR A 316 -10.09 12.55 6.43
C TYR A 316 -11.14 13.30 7.25
N PHE A 317 -12.30 12.67 7.43
CA PHE A 317 -13.44 13.24 8.16
C PHE A 317 -13.60 12.56 9.51
N VAL A 318 -13.76 13.36 10.56
CA VAL A 318 -14.10 12.89 11.92
C VAL A 318 -15.53 13.25 12.22
N THR A 319 -16.33 12.26 12.59
CA THR A 319 -17.74 12.42 12.97
C THR A 319 -17.94 12.02 14.43
N GLU A 320 -18.93 12.62 15.10
CA GLU A 320 -19.31 12.17 16.44
C GLU A 320 -19.95 10.77 16.35
N PRO A 321 -19.62 9.85 17.28
CA PRO A 321 -20.38 8.62 17.44
C PRO A 321 -21.82 8.98 17.82
N SER A 322 -22.77 8.64 16.96
CA SER A 322 -24.19 8.88 17.19
C SER A 322 -24.93 7.55 17.33
N ALA A 323 -25.62 7.36 18.44
CA ALA A 323 -26.56 6.26 18.65
C ALA A 323 -27.91 6.83 19.10
N THR A 324 -28.98 6.42 18.44
CA THR A 324 -30.34 6.83 18.83
C THR A 324 -30.86 5.90 19.91
N VAL A 325 -30.83 6.37 21.16
CA VAL A 325 -31.48 5.70 22.28
C VAL A 325 -32.78 6.44 22.58
N ALA A 326 -33.89 5.92 22.06
CA ALA A 326 -35.21 6.55 22.20
C ALA A 326 -36.18 5.59 22.91
N PRO A 327 -36.65 5.91 24.14
CA PRO A 327 -37.69 5.12 24.80
C PRO A 327 -39.01 5.23 24.04
N MET A 328 -39.60 4.08 23.66
CA MET A 328 -40.78 4.01 22.79
C MET A 328 -42.02 4.74 23.35
N LEU A 329 -42.15 4.85 24.68
CA LEU A 329 -43.28 5.52 25.32
C LEU A 329 -43.11 7.05 25.44
N MET A 330 -41.93 7.60 25.14
CA MET A 330 -41.64 9.04 25.27
C MET A 330 -41.84 9.84 23.98
N ASN A 331 -42.40 9.25 22.93
CA ASN A 331 -42.77 9.97 21.70
C ASN A 331 -44.05 10.81 21.89
N VAL A 332 -44.04 11.70 22.88
CA VAL A 332 -45.17 12.55 23.28
C VAL A 332 -44.73 14.01 23.24
N LEU A 333 -45.55 14.87 22.64
CA LEU A 333 -45.40 16.32 22.71
C LEU A 333 -46.63 16.93 23.40
N TYR A 334 -46.39 17.89 24.29
CA TYR A 334 -47.47 18.57 25.01
C TYR A 334 -47.88 19.85 24.27
N ALA A 335 -49.18 19.98 23.99
CA ALA A 335 -49.74 21.19 23.41
C ALA A 335 -49.68 22.36 24.41
N GLY A 336 -49.45 23.57 23.89
CA GLY A 336 -49.39 24.81 24.68
C GLY A 336 -48.03 25.18 25.26
N ILE A 337 -47.03 24.28 25.21
CA ILE A 337 -45.65 24.57 25.65
C ILE A 337 -44.62 24.32 24.55
N ALA A 338 -43.41 24.84 24.72
CA ALA A 338 -42.27 24.47 23.89
C ALA A 338 -41.71 23.12 24.33
N ASN A 339 -41.67 22.16 23.41
CA ASN A 339 -41.10 20.84 23.63
C ASN A 339 -39.71 20.82 22.97
N PRO A 340 -38.61 20.77 23.73
CA PRO A 340 -37.27 20.69 23.16
C PRO A 340 -37.01 19.31 22.54
N ILE A 341 -36.49 19.29 21.32
CA ILE A 341 -36.14 18.09 20.55
C ILE A 341 -34.71 18.25 20.02
N ARG A 342 -33.89 17.23 20.19
CA ARG A 342 -32.57 17.14 19.54
C ARG A 342 -32.70 16.29 18.29
N ILE A 343 -32.37 16.85 17.13
CA ILE A 343 -32.36 16.15 15.85
C ILE A 343 -30.91 16.07 15.38
N ALA A 344 -30.39 14.86 15.26
CA ALA A 344 -29.05 14.60 14.76
C ALA A 344 -29.13 13.56 13.64
N VAL A 345 -28.40 13.82 12.55
CA VAL A 345 -28.27 12.89 11.43
C VAL A 345 -26.81 12.43 11.39
N PRO A 346 -26.53 11.13 11.57
CA PRO A 346 -25.17 10.62 11.53
C PRO A 346 -24.46 11.02 10.23
N GLY A 347 -23.26 11.58 10.34
CA GLY A 347 -22.46 11.98 9.18
C GLY A 347 -22.89 13.28 8.48
N VAL A 348 -23.85 14.03 9.02
CA VAL A 348 -24.28 15.33 8.47
C VAL A 348 -24.07 16.43 9.52
N PRO A 349 -23.34 17.51 9.20
CA PRO A 349 -23.20 18.65 10.10
C PRO A 349 -24.57 19.23 10.50
N SER A 350 -24.72 19.66 11.76
CA SER A 350 -26.02 20.10 12.29
C SER A 350 -26.63 21.25 11.49
N GLY A 351 -25.81 22.12 10.89
CA GLY A 351 -26.25 23.23 10.03
C GLY A 351 -26.88 22.80 8.69
N ASN A 352 -26.59 21.57 8.23
CA ASN A 352 -27.13 21.00 7.00
C ASN A 352 -28.38 20.15 7.23
N VAL A 353 -28.85 20.05 8.48
CA VAL A 353 -30.08 19.35 8.85
C VAL A 353 -31.24 20.33 8.92
N THR A 354 -32.29 20.06 8.15
CA THR A 354 -33.55 20.80 8.20
C THR A 354 -34.68 19.88 8.64
N ALA A 355 -35.63 20.40 9.41
CA ALA A 355 -36.75 19.61 9.90
C ALA A 355 -38.05 20.40 9.75
N THR A 356 -39.12 19.69 9.42
CA THR A 356 -40.48 20.23 9.33
C THR A 356 -41.43 19.40 10.20
N MET A 357 -42.56 19.99 10.59
CA MET A 357 -43.57 19.32 11.42
C MET A 357 -44.97 19.60 10.87
N THR A 358 -45.84 18.59 10.87
CA THR A 358 -47.21 18.71 10.33
C THR A 358 -48.20 19.42 11.26
N ASN A 359 -48.16 19.12 12.57
CA ASN A 359 -49.10 19.65 13.57
C ASN A 359 -48.41 20.64 14.49
N GLY A 360 -48.50 21.94 14.15
CA GLY A 360 -47.93 23.05 14.91
C GLY A 360 -46.66 23.64 14.29
N THR A 361 -45.76 24.18 15.11
CA THR A 361 -44.52 24.80 14.63
C THR A 361 -43.27 24.12 15.19
N LEU A 362 -42.23 24.04 14.36
CA LEU A 362 -40.92 23.50 14.73
C LEU A 362 -39.85 24.53 14.37
N VAL A 363 -39.15 25.07 15.38
CA VAL A 363 -38.20 26.17 15.20
C VAL A 363 -36.83 25.79 15.75
N ARG A 364 -35.77 26.04 14.99
CA ARG A 364 -34.39 25.81 15.43
C ARG A 364 -33.95 26.88 16.43
N LYS A 365 -33.37 26.46 17.56
CA LYS A 365 -32.74 27.33 18.56
C LYS A 365 -31.38 26.75 18.95
N GLY A 366 -30.30 27.31 18.40
CA GLY A 366 -28.96 26.75 18.59
C GLY A 366 -28.91 25.31 18.08
N ASP A 367 -28.42 24.38 18.90
CA ASP A 367 -28.31 22.95 18.56
C ASP A 367 -29.58 22.12 18.83
N GLN A 368 -30.67 22.77 19.23
CA GLN A 368 -31.95 22.13 19.53
C GLN A 368 -33.08 22.69 18.67
N TRP A 369 -34.19 21.98 18.65
CA TRP A 369 -35.42 22.38 18.01
C TRP A 369 -36.52 22.51 19.07
N GLU A 370 -37.37 23.52 18.97
CA GLU A 370 -38.55 23.66 19.81
C GLU A 370 -39.79 23.31 18.99
N ALA A 371 -40.49 22.26 19.39
CA ALA A 371 -41.78 21.87 18.83
C ALA A 371 -42.94 22.43 19.67
N ARG A 372 -43.89 23.11 19.02
CA ARG A 372 -45.12 23.63 19.63
C ARG A 372 -46.33 23.07 18.88
N PRO A 373 -46.89 21.93 19.32
CA PRO A 373 -48.04 21.34 18.66
C PRO A 373 -49.33 22.09 19.01
N THR A 374 -50.28 22.12 18.06
CA THR A 374 -51.53 22.89 18.20
C THR A 374 -52.72 22.01 18.55
N THR A 375 -52.91 20.91 17.81
CA THR A 375 -54.13 20.09 17.90
C THR A 375 -53.87 18.84 18.74
N VAL A 376 -54.49 18.75 19.90
CA VAL A 376 -54.41 17.58 20.79
C VAL A 376 -55.14 16.38 20.18
N GLY A 377 -54.55 15.18 20.27
CA GLY A 377 -55.14 13.94 19.75
C GLY A 377 -54.83 13.67 18.28
N THR A 378 -54.25 14.63 17.56
CA THR A 378 -53.70 14.43 16.21
C THR A 378 -52.19 14.32 16.31
N ASP A 379 -51.61 13.26 15.75
CA ASP A 379 -50.16 13.08 15.79
C ASP A 379 -49.41 14.19 15.03
N ALA A 380 -48.25 14.57 15.55
CA ALA A 380 -47.31 15.46 14.92
C ALA A 380 -46.20 14.64 14.25
N ILE A 381 -46.11 14.72 12.92
CA ILE A 381 -45.07 14.03 12.16
C ILE A 381 -43.93 15.01 11.94
N VAL A 382 -42.75 14.67 12.46
CA VAL A 382 -41.51 15.40 12.21
C VAL A 382 -40.78 14.73 11.05
N SER A 383 -40.61 15.46 9.96
CA SER A 383 -39.86 15.03 8.77
C SER A 383 -38.49 15.70 8.79
N VAL A 384 -37.44 14.89 8.83
CA VAL A 384 -36.05 15.36 8.86
C VAL A 384 -35.45 15.21 7.48
N HIS A 385 -34.87 16.28 6.97
CA HIS A 385 -34.13 16.31 5.72
C HIS A 385 -32.67 16.70 5.99
N ALA A 386 -31.76 16.14 5.23
CA ALA A 386 -30.36 16.53 5.28
C ALA A 386 -29.87 16.91 3.87
N LYS A 387 -29.14 18.03 3.82
CA LYS A 387 -28.49 18.49 2.60
C LYS A 387 -27.18 17.73 2.42
N MET A 388 -27.10 16.97 1.35
CA MET A 388 -25.93 16.20 0.95
C MET A 388 -24.83 17.10 0.38
N ALA A 389 -23.61 16.57 0.32
CA ALA A 389 -22.46 17.25 -0.29
C ALA A 389 -22.68 17.58 -1.78
N ASP A 390 -23.53 16.81 -2.48
CA ASP A 390 -23.93 17.05 -3.87
C ASP A 390 -25.03 18.12 -4.03
N GLY A 391 -25.44 18.77 -2.93
CA GLY A 391 -26.46 19.81 -2.89
C GLY A 391 -27.90 19.31 -2.86
N ARG A 392 -28.15 17.99 -3.01
CA ARG A 392 -29.51 17.41 -2.92
C ARG A 392 -30.00 17.38 -1.47
N SER A 393 -31.29 17.60 -1.29
CA SER A 393 -31.97 17.39 -0.01
C SER A 393 -32.60 16.00 0.01
N VAL A 394 -32.19 15.17 0.97
CA VAL A 394 -32.69 13.79 1.11
C VAL A 394 -33.49 13.69 2.40
N GLU A 395 -34.68 13.07 2.33
CA GLU A 395 -35.49 12.76 3.51
C GLU A 395 -34.82 11.62 4.30
N MET A 396 -34.45 11.91 5.55
CA MET A 396 -33.73 10.99 6.44
C MET A 396 -34.68 10.12 7.24
N ALA A 397 -35.70 10.73 7.83
CA ALA A 397 -36.61 10.06 8.73
C ALA A 397 -37.94 10.80 8.82
N LYS A 398 -38.99 10.03 9.10
CA LYS A 398 -40.28 10.52 9.60
C LYS A 398 -40.52 9.92 10.96
N THR A 399 -40.67 10.77 11.97
CA THR A 399 -40.96 10.34 13.34
C THR A 399 -42.31 10.89 13.77
N THR A 400 -43.19 9.98 14.18
CA THR A 400 -44.53 10.32 14.65
C THR A 400 -44.51 10.54 16.17
N PHE A 401 -44.93 11.72 16.59
CA PHE A 401 -45.14 12.10 17.99
C PHE A 401 -46.62 12.20 18.30
N ARG A 402 -47.03 11.62 19.42
CA ARG A 402 -48.40 11.72 19.94
C ARG A 402 -48.59 13.06 20.64
N VAL A 403 -49.56 13.85 20.21
CA VAL A 403 -49.84 15.14 20.85
C VAL A 403 -50.83 14.97 21.98
N ARG A 404 -50.40 15.25 23.22
CA ARG A 404 -51.24 15.19 24.42
C ARG A 404 -51.50 16.59 24.99
N ALA A 405 -52.62 16.75 25.67
CA ALA A 405 -52.83 17.90 26.52
C ALA A 405 -51.86 17.84 27.71
N LEU A 406 -51.52 19.01 28.26
CA LEU A 406 -50.82 19.06 29.56
C LEU A 406 -51.64 18.27 30.60
N PRO A 407 -50.99 17.51 31.51
CA PRO A 407 -51.64 16.94 32.68
C PRO A 407 -52.38 18.00 33.50
N ASP A 408 -53.32 17.59 34.33
CA ASP A 408 -53.97 18.54 35.24
C ASP A 408 -53.01 18.93 36.37
N PRO A 409 -52.87 20.24 36.68
CA PRO A 409 -51.99 20.69 37.74
C PRO A 409 -52.59 20.38 39.11
N MET A 410 -51.75 20.40 40.14
CA MET A 410 -52.21 20.32 41.53
C MET A 410 -52.25 21.72 42.16
N PRO A 411 -53.29 22.05 42.95
CA PRO A 411 -53.26 23.26 43.75
C PRO A 411 -52.29 23.08 44.91
N PHE A 412 -51.59 24.15 45.26
CA PHE A 412 -50.73 24.19 46.43
C PHE A 412 -50.74 25.56 47.10
N ILE A 413 -50.38 25.57 48.38
CA ILE A 413 -50.13 26.80 49.13
C ILE A 413 -48.62 26.94 49.30
N GLU A 414 -48.07 28.06 48.87
CA GLU A 414 -46.68 28.42 49.11
C GLU A 414 -46.51 28.98 50.52
N TYR A 415 -45.54 28.45 51.27
CA TYR A 415 -45.25 28.91 52.63
C TYR A 415 -43.77 28.80 52.96
N LYS A 416 -43.32 29.62 53.92
CA LYS A 416 -41.97 29.53 54.47
C LYS A 416 -41.96 28.56 55.65
N ASP A 417 -41.06 27.59 55.61
CA ASP A 417 -40.82 26.72 56.76
C ASP A 417 -40.10 27.47 57.90
N GLN A 418 -39.88 26.79 59.04
CA GLN A 418 -39.21 27.39 60.21
C GLN A 418 -37.78 27.87 59.91
N ASN A 419 -37.17 27.37 58.84
CA ASN A 419 -35.82 27.71 58.40
C ASN A 419 -35.82 28.79 57.30
N GLY A 420 -36.99 29.32 56.93
CA GLY A 420 -37.15 30.34 55.89
C GLY A 420 -37.18 29.82 54.45
N ASN A 421 -37.14 28.50 54.24
CA ASN A 421 -37.19 27.91 52.90
C ASN A 421 -38.63 27.86 52.37
N MET A 422 -38.80 28.15 51.08
CA MET A 422 -40.11 28.06 50.42
C MET A 422 -40.50 26.61 50.20
N ARG A 423 -41.69 26.23 50.65
CA ARG A 423 -42.28 24.90 50.45
C ARG A 423 -43.69 25.02 49.86
N LYS A 424 -44.10 23.98 49.13
CA LYS A 424 -45.42 23.85 48.53
C LYS A 424 -46.24 22.83 49.32
N PHE A 425 -47.33 23.27 49.94
CA PHE A 425 -48.26 22.41 50.66
C PHE A 425 -49.34 21.87 49.70
N ARG A 426 -49.47 20.55 49.60
CA ARG A 426 -50.40 19.86 48.67
C ARG A 426 -51.51 19.05 49.36
N GLY A 427 -51.69 19.22 50.68
CA GLY A 427 -52.74 18.56 51.46
C GLY A 427 -52.24 17.92 52.77
N GLY A 428 -53.16 17.71 53.71
CA GLY A 428 -52.88 17.11 55.02
C GLY A 428 -52.77 18.13 56.16
N GLN A 429 -51.90 17.87 57.14
CA GLN A 429 -51.72 18.75 58.31
C GLN A 429 -50.92 20.00 57.97
N PHE A 430 -51.42 21.16 58.37
CA PHE A 430 -50.79 22.43 58.08
C PHE A 430 -50.94 23.43 59.23
N SER A 431 -49.85 24.13 59.56
CA SER A 431 -49.81 25.07 60.69
C SER A 431 -50.79 26.21 60.47
N LYS A 432 -51.60 26.51 61.50
CA LYS A 432 -52.53 27.65 61.48
C LYS A 432 -51.81 28.97 61.19
N ARG A 433 -50.59 29.15 61.69
CA ARG A 433 -49.79 30.36 61.46
C ARG A 433 -49.48 30.53 59.96
N ASN A 434 -48.96 29.48 59.34
CA ASN A 434 -48.57 29.49 57.92
C ASN A 434 -49.80 29.66 57.01
N LEU A 435 -50.96 29.13 57.41
CA LEU A 435 -52.23 29.35 56.71
C LEU A 435 -52.68 30.81 56.68
N VAL A 436 -52.52 31.53 57.80
CA VAL A 436 -52.92 32.94 57.89
C VAL A 436 -51.92 33.85 57.19
N GLU A 437 -50.64 33.49 57.23
CA GLU A 437 -49.54 34.20 56.54
C GLU A 437 -49.54 33.97 55.01
N ALA A 438 -50.08 32.84 54.54
CA ALA A 438 -50.17 32.55 53.11
C ALA A 438 -51.05 33.57 52.38
N ASP A 439 -50.59 34.00 51.20
CA ASP A 439 -51.31 34.95 50.37
C ASP A 439 -52.54 34.32 49.69
N GLY A 440 -52.44 33.05 49.31
CA GLY A 440 -53.49 32.33 48.62
C GLY A 440 -53.05 30.99 48.04
N ILE A 441 -53.68 30.60 46.94
CA ILE A 441 -53.48 29.31 46.27
C ILE A 441 -52.80 29.53 44.93
N GLN A 442 -51.81 28.69 44.63
CA GLN A 442 -51.18 28.58 43.32
C GLN A 442 -51.47 27.20 42.73
N ALA A 443 -51.23 27.04 41.44
CA ALA A 443 -51.36 25.75 40.77
C ALA A 443 -50.19 25.55 39.80
N ALA A 444 -49.64 24.34 39.79
CA ALA A 444 -48.61 23.96 38.83
C ALA A 444 -48.66 22.45 38.59
N ILE A 445 -48.19 22.05 37.41
CA ILE A 445 -47.67 20.71 37.23
C ILE A 445 -46.25 20.78 37.76
N ASP A 446 -45.99 20.03 38.82
CA ASP A 446 -44.71 20.01 39.51
C ASP A 446 -44.40 18.55 39.82
N ASP A 447 -44.05 17.88 38.73
CA ASP A 447 -43.49 16.53 38.66
C ASP A 447 -42.03 16.65 38.22
N ASP A 448 -41.18 15.70 38.54
CA ASP A 448 -39.72 15.77 38.32
C ASP A 448 -39.34 16.03 36.84
N LEU A 449 -40.28 15.79 35.92
CA LEU A 449 -40.14 15.98 34.48
C LEU A 449 -40.73 17.31 33.94
N LEU A 450 -41.74 17.88 34.60
CA LEU A 450 -42.48 19.05 34.13
C LEU A 450 -42.74 20.02 35.28
N ASN A 451 -42.23 21.25 35.13
CA ASN A 451 -42.51 22.37 36.04
C ASN A 451 -43.21 23.48 35.25
N VAL A 452 -44.54 23.43 35.19
CA VAL A 452 -45.37 24.34 34.39
C VAL A 452 -46.36 25.06 35.31
N PRO A 453 -46.24 26.40 35.50
CA PRO A 453 -47.16 27.17 36.32
C PRO A 453 -48.50 27.40 35.63
N PHE A 454 -49.58 27.37 36.40
CA PHE A 454 -50.94 27.66 35.97
C PHE A 454 -51.47 28.88 36.74
N LYS A 455 -52.24 29.74 36.06
CA LYS A 455 -52.83 30.93 36.68
C LYS A 455 -54.16 30.54 37.34
N VAL A 456 -54.26 30.70 38.66
CA VAL A 456 -55.52 30.49 39.38
C VAL A 456 -56.48 31.65 39.11
N LEU A 457 -57.69 31.34 38.66
CA LEU A 457 -58.75 32.29 38.31
C LEU A 457 -59.76 32.47 39.45
N SER A 458 -60.12 31.39 40.13
CA SER A 458 -61.03 31.41 41.27
C SER A 458 -60.88 30.14 42.10
N PHE A 459 -61.29 30.17 43.36
CA PHE A 459 -61.39 28.98 44.20
C PHE A 459 -62.43 29.19 45.31
N GLU A 460 -62.83 28.09 45.94
CA GLU A 460 -63.74 28.08 47.08
C GLU A 460 -63.04 27.43 48.28
N LEU A 461 -63.22 28.02 49.46
CA LEU A 461 -62.92 27.35 50.72
C LEU A 461 -64.21 26.88 51.36
N THR A 462 -64.34 25.57 51.53
CA THR A 462 -65.50 24.93 52.12
C THR A 462 -65.20 24.59 53.58
N PHE A 463 -65.85 25.31 54.50
CA PHE A 463 -65.76 25.10 55.94
C PHE A 463 -66.99 24.33 56.47
N TYR A 464 -66.89 23.81 57.69
CA TYR A 464 -68.01 23.20 58.42
C TYR A 464 -68.22 23.92 59.74
N ASP A 465 -69.48 24.27 60.04
CA ASP A 465 -69.84 24.79 61.35
C ASP A 465 -69.99 23.67 62.40
N SER A 466 -70.30 24.05 63.64
CA SER A 466 -70.53 23.08 64.73
C SER A 466 -71.80 22.23 64.57
N MET A 467 -72.72 22.61 63.68
CA MET A 467 -73.95 21.90 63.35
C MET A 467 -73.79 20.99 62.12
N GLY A 468 -72.63 21.02 61.46
CA GLY A 468 -72.34 20.23 60.26
C GLY A 468 -72.77 20.89 58.95
N ASN A 469 -73.22 22.15 58.97
CA ASN A 469 -73.55 22.88 57.76
C ASN A 469 -72.29 23.28 56.99
N ILE A 470 -72.39 23.23 55.66
CA ILE A 470 -71.32 23.62 54.75
C ILE A 470 -71.35 25.15 54.58
N ILE A 471 -70.22 25.80 54.83
CA ILE A 471 -70.03 27.24 54.60
C ILE A 471 -69.05 27.41 53.43
N PRO A 472 -69.55 27.64 52.19
CA PRO A 472 -68.72 27.87 51.02
C PRO A 472 -68.33 29.35 50.92
N GLU A 473 -67.04 29.64 50.92
CA GLU A 473 -66.51 31.01 50.72
C GLU A 473 -65.72 31.07 49.41
N VAL A 474 -66.30 31.72 48.40
CA VAL A 474 -65.74 31.86 47.05
C VAL A 474 -64.85 33.10 46.96
N THR A 475 -63.70 32.98 46.30
CA THR A 475 -62.84 34.11 45.96
C THR A 475 -62.51 34.15 44.47
N GLN A 476 -62.50 35.37 43.91
CA GLN A 476 -62.01 35.66 42.57
C GLN A 476 -60.52 35.99 42.63
N GLY A 477 -59.73 35.41 41.73
CA GLY A 477 -58.28 35.46 41.76
C GLY A 477 -57.66 34.34 42.60
N ASN A 478 -56.38 34.51 42.89
CA ASN A 478 -55.55 33.51 43.55
C ASN A 478 -55.31 33.77 45.04
N GLN A 479 -55.75 34.92 45.57
CA GLN A 479 -55.51 35.33 46.95
C GLN A 479 -56.67 34.98 47.88
N PHE A 480 -56.41 34.77 49.18
CA PHE A 480 -57.46 34.55 50.17
C PHE A 480 -58.23 35.85 50.48
N SER A 481 -59.56 35.77 50.52
CA SER A 481 -60.38 36.89 50.98
C SER A 481 -60.26 37.11 52.49
N GLN A 482 -60.59 38.32 52.95
CA GLN A 482 -60.55 38.63 54.38
C GLN A 482 -61.49 37.71 55.19
N ARG A 483 -62.67 37.39 54.64
CA ARG A 483 -63.63 36.45 55.26
C ARG A 483 -63.05 35.05 55.39
N GLN A 484 -62.39 34.55 54.34
CA GLN A 484 -61.70 33.26 54.37
C GLN A 484 -60.61 33.24 55.46
N LYS A 485 -59.78 34.30 55.54
CA LYS A 485 -58.75 34.43 56.59
C LYS A 485 -59.36 34.45 57.99
N ASP A 486 -60.51 35.12 58.17
CA ASP A 486 -61.20 35.18 59.46
C ASP A 486 -61.79 33.82 59.87
N TYR A 487 -62.34 33.04 58.93
CA TYR A 487 -62.75 31.67 59.19
C TYR A 487 -61.55 30.79 59.57
N ILE A 488 -60.44 30.86 58.82
CA ILE A 488 -59.20 30.14 59.14
C ILE A 488 -58.70 30.49 60.56
N ARG A 489 -58.74 31.77 60.95
CA ARG A 489 -58.36 32.23 62.31
C ARG A 489 -59.27 31.68 63.40
N ARG A 490 -60.54 31.36 63.11
CA ARG A 490 -61.49 30.80 64.07
C ARG A 490 -61.42 29.27 64.18
N LEU A 491 -60.87 28.59 63.19
CA LEU A 491 -60.74 27.12 63.22
C LEU A 491 -59.85 26.66 64.39
N ALA A 492 -60.35 25.68 65.15
CA ALA A 492 -59.59 25.00 66.18
C ALA A 492 -58.63 23.96 65.56
N ARG A 493 -57.59 23.60 66.32
CA ARG A 493 -56.67 22.52 65.96
C ARG A 493 -57.44 21.21 65.70
N GLY A 494 -57.05 20.48 64.65
CA GLY A 494 -57.67 19.25 64.19
C GLY A 494 -58.90 19.44 63.29
N LYS A 495 -59.45 20.66 63.18
CA LYS A 495 -60.54 20.96 62.24
C LYS A 495 -60.03 21.00 60.81
N ARG A 496 -60.93 20.68 59.87
CA ARG A 496 -60.62 20.57 58.44
C ARG A 496 -61.43 21.55 57.64
N PHE A 497 -60.85 22.01 56.54
CA PHE A 497 -61.56 22.70 55.47
C PHE A 497 -61.03 22.19 54.13
N TYR A 498 -61.83 22.35 53.09
CA TYR A 498 -61.48 21.89 51.75
C TYR A 498 -61.28 23.08 50.82
N ILE A 499 -60.24 22.99 50.00
CA ILE A 499 -60.02 23.87 48.87
C ILE A 499 -60.70 23.21 47.68
N THR A 500 -61.86 23.72 47.28
CA THR A 500 -62.74 23.15 46.25
C THR A 500 -62.89 24.10 45.07
N HIS A 501 -63.42 23.58 43.96
CA HIS A 501 -63.74 24.35 42.74
C HIS A 501 -62.62 25.27 42.26
N VAL A 502 -61.35 24.85 42.39
CA VAL A 502 -60.21 25.66 41.95
C VAL A 502 -60.20 25.69 40.43
N LYS A 503 -60.46 26.87 39.86
CA LYS A 503 -60.42 27.12 38.42
C LYS A 503 -59.08 27.72 38.04
N VAL A 504 -58.43 27.15 37.04
CA VAL A 504 -57.10 27.58 36.56
C VAL A 504 -57.09 27.79 35.05
N LEU A 505 -56.18 28.64 34.58
CA LEU A 505 -55.84 28.86 33.19
C LEU A 505 -54.42 28.37 32.93
N GLY A 506 -54.28 27.39 32.03
CA GLY A 506 -52.97 26.88 31.61
C GLY A 506 -52.29 27.72 30.53
N PRO A 507 -50.99 27.49 30.26
CA PRO A 507 -50.28 28.12 29.14
C PRO A 507 -50.82 27.68 27.77
N ASP A 508 -51.63 26.63 27.72
CA ASP A 508 -52.45 26.22 26.57
C ASP A 508 -53.71 27.09 26.38
N ASN A 509 -53.90 28.15 27.18
CA ASN A 509 -55.05 29.04 27.20
C ASN A 509 -56.39 28.32 27.45
N LYS A 510 -56.37 27.17 28.12
CA LYS A 510 -57.58 26.42 28.49
C LYS A 510 -57.89 26.56 29.98
N GLU A 511 -59.16 26.81 30.28
CA GLU A 511 -59.67 26.75 31.65
C GLU A 511 -59.88 25.30 32.11
N ARG A 512 -59.52 25.01 33.36
CA ARG A 512 -59.70 23.70 33.97
C ARG A 512 -60.13 23.84 35.42
N ILE A 513 -60.93 22.89 35.90
CA ILE A 513 -61.23 22.74 37.33
C ILE A 513 -60.35 21.61 37.84
N ILE A 514 -59.57 21.88 38.89
CA ILE A 514 -58.54 20.96 39.37
C ILE A 514 -58.96 20.28 40.68
N PRO A 515 -58.29 19.20 41.10
CA PRO A 515 -58.70 18.40 42.25
C PRO A 515 -58.79 19.19 43.55
N THR A 516 -59.67 18.73 44.44
CA THR A 516 -59.86 19.29 45.78
C THR A 516 -58.68 18.92 46.69
N VAL A 517 -58.29 19.86 47.55
CA VAL A 517 -57.23 19.64 48.56
C VAL A 517 -57.82 19.75 49.97
N GLU A 518 -57.58 18.75 50.81
CA GLU A 518 -57.93 18.77 52.23
C GLU A 518 -56.84 19.46 53.04
N VAL A 519 -57.25 20.36 53.94
CA VAL A 519 -56.36 21.02 54.88
C VAL A 519 -56.83 20.76 56.31
N ILE A 520 -55.94 20.21 57.13
CA ILE A 520 -56.16 19.94 58.55
C ILE A 520 -55.34 20.95 59.36
N VAL A 521 -56.01 21.80 60.13
CA VAL A 521 -55.35 22.83 60.94
C VAL A 521 -54.58 22.16 62.08
N ASN A 522 -53.26 22.38 62.15
CA ASN A 522 -52.40 21.91 63.24
C ASN A 522 -51.95 23.06 64.14
#